data_AF-A0A0G4MWJ3-F1
#
_entry.id   AF-A0A0G4MWJ3-F1
#
_cell.length_a   1.000
_cell.length_b   1.000
_cell.length_c   1.000
_cell.angle_alpha   90.00
_cell.angle_beta   90.00
_cell.angle_gamma   90.00
#
_symmetry.space_group_name_H-M   'P 1'
#
loop_
_entity.id
_entity.type
_entity.pdbx_description
1 polymer ?
#
loop_
_entity_poly.entity_id
_entity_poly.type
_entity_poly.pdbx_seq_one_letter_code
_entity_poly.pdbx_strand_id
1 'polypeptide(L)'
;MSLAVAGLPNYFKFLGPYAPIAHGDVFTLSEHIATYIANLINKAQSENIRSLAPSQAAVDDFAAHVAAFMPRTAFSGSCRSWYKQDEAGTAAPVVGLHPGSRMHFISMLARFRGEDWEFAYENEGSAAKANRFAYLGNGFTMQEAALLKAAAAAAASSAAASGN
;
A
#
# COMPACT_ATOMS: atom_id res chain seq x y z
N MET A 1 3.63 -0.85 -9.76
CA MET A 1 4.59 -0.76 -8.62
C MET A 1 5.17 -2.11 -8.15
N SER A 2 5.00 -3.23 -8.86
CA SER A 2 5.62 -4.54 -8.52
C SER A 2 5.21 -5.20 -7.19
N LEU A 3 4.26 -4.64 -6.44
CA LEU A 3 3.94 -5.10 -5.08
C LEU A 3 2.49 -5.52 -4.85
N ALA A 4 1.57 -5.20 -5.76
CA ALA A 4 0.15 -5.55 -5.65
C ALA A 4 -0.47 -5.74 -7.05
N VAL A 5 -1.67 -6.34 -7.08
CA VAL A 5 -2.39 -6.70 -8.30
C VAL A 5 -3.84 -6.24 -8.20
N ALA A 6 -4.36 -5.61 -9.25
CA ALA A 6 -5.77 -5.20 -9.29
C ALA A 6 -6.69 -6.42 -9.20
N GLY A 7 -7.83 -6.27 -8.52
CA GLY A 7 -8.79 -7.35 -8.29
C GLY A 7 -8.38 -8.41 -7.26
N LEU A 8 -7.17 -8.33 -6.69
CA LEU A 8 -6.71 -9.19 -5.59
C LEU A 8 -6.56 -8.36 -4.29
N PRO A 9 -7.64 -8.15 -3.53
CA PRO A 9 -7.60 -7.37 -2.31
C PRO A 9 -6.69 -8.00 -1.26
N ASN A 10 -5.95 -7.17 -0.53
CA ASN A 10 -5.01 -7.57 0.54
C ASN A 10 -3.92 -8.56 0.10
N TYR A 11 -3.64 -8.66 -1.20
CA TYR A 11 -2.56 -9.46 -1.75
C TYR A 11 -1.34 -8.58 -2.06
N PHE A 12 -0.22 -8.87 -1.39
CA PHE A 12 1.05 -8.20 -1.63
C PHE A 12 2.13 -9.19 -2.02
N LYS A 13 3.04 -8.75 -2.89
CA LYS A 13 4.17 -9.55 -3.37
C LYS A 13 5.47 -8.76 -3.28
N PHE A 14 6.55 -9.46 -2.99
CA PHE A 14 7.90 -8.93 -3.15
C PHE A 14 8.38 -9.17 -4.59
N LEU A 15 8.91 -8.11 -5.19
CA LEU A 15 9.64 -8.18 -6.47
C LEU A 15 8.83 -8.87 -7.59
N GLY A 16 7.57 -8.49 -7.73
CA GLY A 16 6.75 -8.85 -8.89
C GLY A 16 7.23 -8.27 -10.23
N PRO A 17 6.41 -8.39 -11.28
CA PRO A 17 6.67 -7.72 -12.55
C PRO A 17 6.90 -6.22 -12.35
N TYR A 18 7.80 -5.66 -13.16
CA TYR A 18 8.26 -4.28 -13.07
C TYR A 18 9.07 -3.91 -11.81
N ALA A 19 9.70 -4.89 -11.14
CA ALA A 19 10.69 -4.63 -10.10
C ALA A 19 12.02 -4.12 -10.71
N PRO A 20 12.79 -3.26 -10.03
CA PRO A 20 14.10 -2.80 -10.51
C PRO A 20 15.23 -3.84 -10.27
N ILE A 21 14.99 -5.13 -10.55
CA ILE A 21 15.92 -6.24 -10.27
C ILE A 21 17.25 -6.15 -11.04
N ALA A 22 17.27 -5.48 -12.20
CA ALA A 22 18.50 -5.28 -12.98
C ALA A 22 19.38 -4.14 -12.44
N HIS A 23 18.89 -3.36 -11.47
CA HIS A 23 19.46 -2.04 -11.15
C HIS A 23 20.04 -1.94 -9.74
N GLY A 24 20.16 -3.03 -8.98
CA GLY A 24 20.78 -2.96 -7.67
C GLY A 24 20.59 -4.19 -6.80
N ASP A 25 20.78 -3.97 -5.51
CA ASP A 25 20.65 -4.99 -4.48
C ASP A 25 19.18 -5.33 -4.19
N VAL A 26 18.88 -6.62 -4.27
CA VAL A 26 17.55 -7.19 -4.06
C VAL A 26 17.10 -7.03 -2.61
N PHE A 27 18.03 -7.05 -1.64
CA PHE A 27 17.69 -6.91 -0.23
C PHE A 27 17.21 -5.50 0.09
N THR A 28 17.97 -4.47 -0.32
CA THR A 28 17.59 -3.06 -0.16
C THR A 28 16.22 -2.78 -0.78
N LEU A 29 15.95 -3.30 -1.98
CA LEU A 29 14.65 -3.14 -2.64
C LEU A 29 13.52 -3.82 -1.86
N SER A 30 13.78 -5.00 -1.31
CA SER A 30 12.82 -5.74 -0.49
C SER A 30 12.51 -5.01 0.81
N GLU A 31 13.49 -4.37 1.45
CA GLU A 31 13.26 -3.56 2.65
C GLU A 31 12.32 -2.38 2.40
N HIS A 32 12.50 -1.68 1.27
CA HIS A 32 11.60 -0.58 0.90
C HIS A 32 10.18 -1.08 0.57
N ILE A 33 10.06 -2.22 -0.11
CA ILE A 33 8.75 -2.86 -0.37
C ILE A 33 8.10 -3.28 0.95
N ALA A 34 8.84 -3.92 1.86
CA ALA A 34 8.34 -4.33 3.17
C ALA A 34 7.86 -3.11 3.99
N THR A 35 8.64 -2.03 4.00
CA THR A 35 8.30 -0.78 4.70
C THR A 35 7.02 -0.18 4.14
N TYR A 36 6.88 -0.12 2.81
CA TYR A 36 5.66 0.37 2.16
C TYR A 36 4.44 -0.47 2.55
N ILE A 37 4.55 -1.80 2.48
CA ILE A 37 3.48 -2.74 2.86
C ILE A 37 3.12 -2.59 4.35
N ALA A 38 4.12 -2.50 5.24
CA ALA A 38 3.89 -2.32 6.67
C ALA A 38 3.13 -1.02 6.98
N ASN A 39 3.52 0.09 6.34
CA ASN A 39 2.81 1.38 6.48
C ASN A 39 1.36 1.28 5.99
N LEU A 40 1.14 0.55 4.91
CA LEU A 40 -0.18 0.33 4.32
C LEU A 40 -1.07 -0.54 5.23
N ILE A 41 -0.51 -1.59 5.85
CA ILE A 41 -1.20 -2.40 6.87
C ILE A 41 -1.55 -1.56 8.09
N ASN A 42 -0.61 -0.75 8.59
CA ASN A 42 -0.86 0.16 9.72
C ASN A 42 -1.99 1.14 9.41
N LYS A 43 -1.98 1.75 8.23
CA LYS A 43 -3.05 2.61 7.75
C LYS A 43 -4.40 1.88 7.73
N ALA A 44 -4.42 0.65 7.20
CA ALA A 44 -5.65 -0.11 7.11
C ALA A 44 -6.25 -0.40 8.50
N GLN A 45 -5.40 -0.80 9.45
CA GLN A 45 -5.79 -1.07 10.84
C GLN A 45 -6.23 0.19 11.58
N SER A 46 -5.57 1.34 11.36
CA SER A 46 -5.89 2.58 12.08
C SER A 46 -7.12 3.30 11.52
N GLU A 47 -7.46 3.11 10.25
CA GLU A 47 -8.53 3.84 9.57
C GLU A 47 -9.77 2.97 9.26
N ASN A 48 -9.88 1.79 9.89
CA ASN A 48 -11.00 0.87 9.74
C ASN A 48 -11.25 0.44 8.27
N ILE A 49 -10.15 0.23 7.54
CA ILE A 49 -10.17 -0.24 6.15
C ILE A 49 -10.13 -1.78 6.19
N ARG A 50 -11.17 -2.41 5.65
CA ARG A 50 -11.29 -3.86 5.59
C ARG A 50 -10.38 -4.47 4.53
N SER A 51 -10.33 -3.84 3.37
CA SER A 51 -9.47 -4.29 2.29
C SER A 51 -9.07 -3.17 1.36
N LEU A 52 -7.93 -3.38 0.69
CA LEU A 52 -7.48 -2.49 -0.36
C LEU A 52 -6.80 -3.24 -1.50
N ALA A 53 -6.95 -2.71 -2.70
CA ALA A 53 -6.32 -3.18 -3.93
C ALA A 53 -5.95 -1.96 -4.78
N PRO A 54 -4.91 -2.04 -5.62
CA PRO A 54 -4.68 -0.98 -6.61
C PRO A 54 -5.86 -0.94 -7.59
N SER A 55 -6.26 0.26 -8.02
CA SER A 55 -7.29 0.40 -9.05
C SER A 55 -6.82 -0.15 -10.39
N GLN A 56 -7.75 -0.66 -11.20
CA GLN A 56 -7.39 -1.14 -12.54
C GLN A 56 -6.82 0.00 -13.40
N ALA A 57 -7.38 1.22 -13.27
CA ALA A 57 -6.89 2.40 -13.96
C ALA A 57 -5.42 2.71 -13.62
N ALA A 58 -5.04 2.67 -12.33
CA ALA A 58 -3.66 2.91 -11.93
C ALA A 58 -2.69 1.83 -12.45
N VAL A 59 -3.15 0.58 -12.53
CA VAL A 59 -2.36 -0.52 -13.12
C VAL A 59 -2.15 -0.29 -14.62
N ASP A 60 -3.21 0.08 -15.35
CA ASP A 60 -3.17 0.32 -16.79
C ASP A 60 -2.30 1.54 -17.14
N ASP A 61 -2.43 2.63 -16.39
CA ASP A 61 -1.61 3.84 -16.55
C ASP A 61 -0.13 3.55 -16.32
N PHE A 62 0.18 2.75 -15.29
CA PHE A 62 1.55 2.33 -15.02
C PHE A 62 2.09 1.43 -16.15
N ALA A 63 1.29 0.49 -16.65
CA ALA A 63 1.68 -0.37 -17.77
C ALA A 63 1.93 0.43 -19.06
N ALA A 64 1.08 1.41 -19.36
CA ALA A 64 1.25 2.32 -20.48
C ALA A 64 2.55 3.15 -20.35
N HIS A 65 2.85 3.63 -19.14
CA HIS A 65 4.12 4.32 -18.86
C HIS A 65 5.34 3.42 -19.12
N VAL A 66 5.29 2.16 -18.68
CA VAL A 66 6.37 1.18 -18.93
C VAL A 66 6.54 0.95 -20.44
N ALA A 67 5.44 0.73 -21.16
CA ALA A 67 5.45 0.47 -22.60
C ALA A 67 6.04 1.64 -23.40
N ALA A 68 5.79 2.88 -22.99
CA ALA A 68 6.39 4.07 -23.60
C ALA A 68 7.87 4.26 -23.21
N PHE A 69 8.26 3.87 -21.99
CA PHE A 69 9.62 4.09 -21.49
C PHE A 69 10.63 3.09 -22.06
N MET A 70 10.28 1.79 -22.03
CA MET A 70 11.20 0.68 -22.27
C MET A 70 11.88 0.67 -23.66
N PRO A 71 11.21 1.02 -24.77
CA PRO A 71 11.82 1.01 -26.10
C PRO A 71 13.11 1.85 -26.21
N ARG A 72 13.25 2.88 -25.37
CA ARG A 72 14.40 3.81 -25.37
C ARG A 72 15.60 3.31 -24.55
N THR A 73 15.50 2.12 -23.98
CA THR A 73 16.52 1.56 -23.07
C THR A 73 17.29 0.42 -23.74
N ALA A 74 18.46 0.06 -23.21
CA ALA A 74 19.19 -1.11 -23.70
C ALA A 74 18.41 -2.42 -23.52
N PHE A 75 17.39 -2.45 -22.65
CA PHE A 75 16.58 -3.64 -22.39
C PHE A 75 15.61 -3.99 -23.53
N SER A 76 15.35 -3.07 -24.47
CA SER A 76 14.54 -3.32 -25.67
C SER A 76 15.36 -3.92 -26.83
N GLY A 77 16.69 -4.04 -26.71
CA GLY A 77 17.56 -4.55 -27.78
C GLY A 77 17.23 -6.00 -28.19
N SER A 78 17.81 -6.54 -29.25
CA SER A 78 17.42 -7.86 -29.82
C SER A 78 17.82 -9.11 -28.99
N CYS A 79 18.42 -8.95 -27.81
CA CYS A 79 18.87 -10.07 -26.97
C CYS A 79 17.70 -10.78 -26.28
N ARG A 80 17.75 -12.12 -26.23
CA ARG A 80 16.83 -12.94 -25.45
C ARG A 80 17.13 -12.82 -23.95
N SER A 81 16.12 -12.50 -23.15
CA SER A 81 16.27 -12.31 -21.72
C SER A 81 14.98 -12.66 -20.97
N TRP A 82 15.13 -13.15 -19.74
CA TRP A 82 14.04 -13.33 -18.77
C TRP A 82 13.26 -12.03 -18.46
N TYR A 83 13.79 -10.86 -18.80
CA TYR A 83 13.09 -9.58 -18.65
C TYR A 83 11.94 -9.38 -19.64
N LYS A 84 11.91 -10.18 -20.71
CA LYS A 84 10.93 -10.09 -21.79
C LYS A 84 10.05 -11.32 -21.78
N GLN A 85 8.81 -11.15 -22.22
CA GLN A 85 7.95 -12.28 -22.56
C GLN A 85 8.24 -12.75 -23.99
N ASP A 86 9.48 -13.10 -24.32
CA ASP A 86 9.85 -13.57 -25.66
C ASP A 86 10.00 -15.10 -25.75
N GLU A 87 9.56 -15.63 -26.89
CA GLU A 87 10.27 -16.66 -27.63
C GLU A 87 11.20 -15.96 -28.65
N ALA A 88 12.36 -16.55 -28.92
CA ALA A 88 13.43 -15.91 -29.68
C ALA A 88 12.96 -15.31 -31.01
N GLY A 89 13.21 -14.00 -31.22
CA GLY A 89 12.97 -13.30 -32.50
C GLY A 89 11.75 -12.38 -32.57
N THR A 90 11.02 -12.18 -31.46
CA THR A 90 9.88 -11.25 -31.40
C THR A 90 10.20 -9.98 -30.60
N ALA A 91 9.62 -8.84 -31.00
CA ALA A 91 9.69 -7.58 -30.26
C ALA A 91 8.78 -7.62 -29.02
N ALA A 92 9.11 -8.51 -28.08
CA ALA A 92 8.30 -8.74 -26.89
C ALA A 92 8.44 -7.58 -25.88
N PRO A 93 7.36 -7.24 -25.14
CA PRO A 93 7.39 -6.22 -24.12
C PRO A 93 8.33 -6.60 -22.97
N VAL A 94 9.06 -5.61 -22.46
CA VAL A 94 9.89 -5.75 -21.25
C VAL A 94 8.96 -5.66 -20.03
N VAL A 95 8.71 -6.79 -19.38
CA VAL A 95 7.81 -6.90 -18.21
C VAL A 95 8.57 -7.09 -16.89
N GLY A 96 9.81 -7.54 -16.96
CA GLY A 96 10.61 -7.88 -15.78
C GLY A 96 11.25 -6.69 -15.08
N LEU A 97 11.14 -5.47 -15.62
CA LEU A 97 11.94 -4.32 -15.19
C LEU A 97 11.12 -3.07 -14.91
N HIS A 98 11.56 -2.29 -13.93
CA HIS A 98 11.00 -0.97 -13.61
C HIS A 98 11.40 0.07 -14.68
N PRO A 99 10.50 0.96 -15.11
CA PRO A 99 10.82 2.06 -16.04
C PRO A 99 11.56 3.20 -15.32
N GLY A 100 12.79 2.93 -14.88
CA GLY A 100 13.64 3.90 -14.20
C GLY A 100 14.75 3.26 -13.36
N SER A 101 15.53 4.09 -12.67
CA SER A 101 16.60 3.62 -11.80
C SER A 101 16.08 3.03 -10.48
N ARG A 102 16.94 2.33 -9.74
CA ARG A 102 16.62 1.88 -8.38
C ARG A 102 16.22 3.04 -7.45
N MET A 103 16.91 4.19 -7.57
CA MET A 103 16.63 5.36 -6.73
C MET A 103 15.27 5.97 -7.05
N HIS A 104 14.88 5.94 -8.33
CA HIS A 104 13.55 6.34 -8.75
C HIS A 104 12.47 5.45 -8.11
N PHE A 105 12.67 4.13 -8.11
CA PHE A 105 11.76 3.18 -7.45
C PHE A 105 11.67 3.40 -5.93
N ILE A 106 12.82 3.56 -5.26
CA ILE A 106 12.86 3.83 -3.81
C ILE A 106 12.11 5.13 -3.48
N SER A 107 12.31 6.18 -4.27
CA SER A 107 11.60 7.45 -4.08
C SER A 107 10.10 7.32 -4.33
N MET A 108 9.69 6.51 -5.30
CA MET A 108 8.28 6.22 -5.58
C MET A 108 7.60 5.50 -4.39
N LEU A 109 8.32 4.62 -3.70
CA LEU A 109 7.82 3.91 -2.50
C LEU A 109 8.01 4.69 -1.19
N ALA A 110 8.71 5.83 -1.20
CA ALA A 110 9.01 6.57 0.03
C ALA A 110 7.77 7.19 0.68
N ARG A 111 6.71 7.43 -0.09
CA ARG A 111 5.44 7.99 0.41
C ARG A 111 4.27 7.16 -0.09
N PHE A 112 3.32 6.92 0.79
CA PHE A 112 2.07 6.27 0.41
C PHE A 112 1.24 7.19 -0.49
N ARG A 113 0.85 6.68 -1.66
CA ARG A 113 -0.01 7.34 -2.64
C ARG A 113 -1.38 6.69 -2.58
N GLY A 114 -2.29 7.25 -1.78
CA GLY A 114 -3.62 6.66 -1.58
C GLY A 114 -4.51 6.74 -2.81
N GLU A 115 -4.22 7.65 -3.73
CA GLU A 115 -4.98 7.87 -4.97
C GLU A 115 -4.90 6.69 -5.95
N ASP A 116 -3.87 5.85 -5.85
CA ASP A 116 -3.69 4.68 -6.72
C ASP A 116 -4.48 3.44 -6.20
N TRP A 117 -5.11 3.54 -5.02
CA TRP A 117 -5.76 2.44 -4.32
C TRP A 117 -7.27 2.62 -4.20
N GLU A 118 -7.98 1.50 -4.33
CA GLU A 118 -9.38 1.36 -3.96
C GLU A 118 -9.46 0.78 -2.55
N PHE A 119 -10.25 1.44 -1.70
CA PHE A 119 -10.45 1.06 -0.30
C PHE A 119 -11.88 0.57 -0.09
N ALA A 120 -12.01 -0.58 0.54
CA ALA A 120 -13.28 -1.06 1.09
C ALA A 120 -13.25 -0.96 2.62
N TYR A 121 -14.32 -0.45 3.21
CA TYR A 121 -14.42 -0.20 4.64
C TYR A 121 -15.24 -1.29 5.34
N GLU A 122 -15.09 -1.42 6.66
CA GLU A 122 -16.01 -2.28 7.41
C GLU A 122 -17.48 -1.81 7.29
N ASN A 123 -18.41 -2.77 7.29
CA ASN A 123 -19.85 -2.58 7.12
C ASN A 123 -20.31 -2.09 5.73
N GLU A 124 -19.43 -2.12 4.73
CA GLU A 124 -19.80 -1.89 3.33
C GLU A 124 -20.76 -3.01 2.86
N GLY A 125 -21.99 -2.62 2.52
CA GLY A 125 -23.09 -3.54 2.20
C GLY A 125 -24.03 -3.91 3.37
N SER A 126 -23.77 -3.41 4.59
CA SER A 126 -24.74 -3.51 5.70
C SER A 126 -25.88 -2.50 5.51
N ALA A 127 -27.03 -2.72 6.17
CA ALA A 127 -28.16 -1.77 6.13
C ALA A 127 -27.77 -0.35 6.61
N ALA A 128 -26.68 -0.23 7.38
CA ALA A 128 -26.04 1.03 7.71
C ALA A 128 -24.90 1.31 6.71
N LYS A 129 -24.95 2.48 6.06
CA LYS A 129 -23.90 2.96 5.16
C LYS A 129 -22.54 2.96 5.86
N ALA A 130 -21.53 2.31 5.28
CA ALA A 130 -20.16 2.38 5.75
C ALA A 130 -19.67 3.84 5.80
N ASN A 131 -19.20 4.28 6.96
CA ASN A 131 -18.65 5.61 7.17
C ASN A 131 -17.13 5.52 7.29
N ARG A 132 -16.41 6.18 6.36
CA ARG A 132 -14.94 6.24 6.37
C ARG A 132 -14.34 6.85 7.63
N PHE A 133 -15.12 7.62 8.39
CA PHE A 133 -14.70 8.24 9.66
C PHE A 133 -15.06 7.41 10.89
N ALA A 134 -15.53 6.17 10.72
CA ALA A 134 -15.86 5.29 11.84
C ALA A 134 -14.66 5.02 12.76
N TYR A 135 -13.43 5.10 12.24
CA TYR A 135 -12.21 4.98 13.05
C TYR A 135 -12.04 6.08 14.10
N LEU A 136 -12.77 7.20 14.00
CA LEU A 136 -12.78 8.25 15.04
C LEU A 136 -13.38 7.75 16.36
N GLY A 137 -14.12 6.62 16.34
CA GLY A 137 -14.62 5.96 17.53
C GLY A 137 -15.46 6.88 18.40
N ASN A 138 -15.05 7.05 19.65
CA ASN A 138 -15.73 7.90 20.64
C ASN A 138 -15.28 9.37 20.60
N GLY A 139 -14.42 9.76 19.65
CA GLY A 139 -13.95 11.14 19.50
C GLY A 139 -12.90 11.59 20.52
N PHE A 140 -12.38 10.69 21.35
CA PHE A 140 -11.34 10.99 22.33
C PHE A 140 -10.06 10.22 22.04
N THR A 141 -8.92 10.86 22.28
CA THR A 141 -7.64 10.17 22.31
C THR A 141 -7.57 9.21 23.50
N MET A 142 -6.67 8.23 23.43
CA MET A 142 -6.43 7.30 24.55
C MET A 142 -6.01 8.03 25.83
N GLN A 143 -5.31 9.15 25.71
CA GLN A 143 -4.88 9.98 26.84
C GLN A 143 -6.07 10.69 27.49
N GLU A 144 -6.94 11.30 26.70
CA GLU A 144 -8.17 11.94 27.20
C GLU A 144 -9.11 10.92 27.84
N ALA A 145 -9.30 9.76 27.21
CA ALA A 145 -10.12 8.68 27.75
C ALA A 145 -9.58 8.18 29.12
N ALA A 146 -8.26 8.08 29.27
CA ALA A 146 -7.63 7.70 30.53
C ALA A 146 -7.85 8.74 31.64
N LEU A 147 -7.71 10.04 31.32
CA LEU A 147 -7.97 11.13 32.25
C LEU A 147 -9.45 11.17 32.69
N LEU A 148 -10.38 11.03 31.75
CA LEU A 148 -11.81 10.98 32.04
C LEU A 148 -12.16 9.80 32.96
N LYS A 149 -11.56 8.63 32.69
CA LYS A 149 -11.75 7.43 33.53
C LYS A 149 -11.19 7.62 34.93
N ALA A 150 -10.01 8.24 35.06
CA ALA A 150 -9.40 8.53 36.35
C ALA A 150 -10.21 9.57 37.16
N ALA A 151 -10.68 10.64 36.50
CA ALA A 151 -11.53 11.64 37.12
C ALA A 151 -12.86 11.04 37.62
N ALA A 152 -13.49 10.17 36.82
CA ALA A 152 -14.70 9.46 37.22
C ALA A 152 -14.46 8.55 38.45
N ALA A 153 -13.31 7.86 38.51
CA ALA A 153 -12.94 7.03 39.65
C ALA A 153 -12.70 7.85 40.93
N ALA A 154 -12.05 9.01 40.82
CA ALA A 154 -11.82 9.92 41.94
C ALA A 154 -13.13 10.56 42.45
N ALA A 155 -14.05 10.92 41.54
CA ALA A 155 -15.37 11.40 41.92
C ALA A 155 -16.15 10.32 42.70
N ALA A 156 -16.13 9.07 42.23
CA ALA A 156 -16.79 7.96 42.90
C ALA A 156 -16.23 7.66 44.31
N SER A 157 -14.91 7.76 44.51
CA SER A 157 -14.30 7.55 45.84
C SER A 157 -14.60 8.67 46.82
N SER A 158 -14.67 9.93 46.35
CA SER A 158 -15.06 11.07 47.19
C SER A 158 -16.52 11.00 47.65
N ALA A 159 -17.44 10.56 46.77
CA ALA A 159 -18.85 10.36 47.12
C ALA A 159 -19.05 9.24 48.15
N ALA A 160 -18.24 8.18 48.09
CA ALA A 160 -18.26 7.10 49.08
C ALA A 160 -17.73 7.53 50.45
N ALA A 161 -16.81 8.49 50.51
CA ALA A 161 -16.25 9.02 51.75
C ALA A 161 -17.18 10.03 52.46
N SER A 162 -18.09 10.69 51.73
CA SER A 162 -19.03 11.67 52.29
C SER A 162 -20.37 11.08 52.76
N GLY A 163 -20.58 9.76 52.61
CA GLY A 163 -21.84 9.08 52.89
C GLY A 163 -21.95 8.45 54.29
N ASN A 164 -21.19 8.91 55.29
CA ASN A 164 -21.18 8.39 56.66
C ASN A 164 -21.44 9.49 57.69
#